data_AF-A0A2D2ATJ8-F1
#
_entry.id   AF-A0A2D2ATJ8-F1
#
_cell.length_a   1.000
_cell.length_b   1.000
_cell.length_c   1.000
_cell.angle_alpha   90.00
_cell.angle_beta   90.00
_cell.angle_gamma   90.00
#
_symmetry.space_group_name_H-M   'P 1'
#
loop_
_entity.id
_entity.type
_entity.pdbx_description
1 polymer ?
#
loop_
_entity_poly.entity_id
_entity_poly.type
_entity_poly.pdbx_seq_one_letter_code
_entity_poly.pdbx_strand_id
1 'polypeptide(L)'
;MSTVFVAKDGTAIGGVVRIQDAPGSLVLLPYFDFEAEGFLEVSDDGEEVWSTKALKVSHAVVGQLVSIDRMLKGSMELSPPPDWIGEYEKPNAIDDIDGVIAGIDARLDELAGQRDEQLRQKAGILEYSYLLYESGKPLERSIEKALRLLGYTVEALRIGDLEIDHVIVSPTGMRMIGESEGKDSSAIDISKFRQLESNIGEDFERGEVNEPAKGLLFGNGFRLSAPTSRAEQFTQKSLTNAKRLGSALIRTADLYTVAVHLLNHPEDDTFRAACRAAIEETVGSVVTFPDP
;
A
#
# COMPACT_ATOMS: atom_id res chain seq x y z
N MET A 1 -20.25 26.13 12.41
CA MET A 1 -20.43 27.47 13.04
C MET A 1 -19.83 27.41 14.43
N SER A 2 -18.99 28.39 14.79
CA SER A 2 -18.38 28.49 16.12
C SER A 2 -18.87 29.75 16.82
N THR A 3 -19.21 29.62 18.10
CA THR A 3 -19.58 30.75 18.98
C THR A 3 -18.51 30.87 20.04
N VAL A 4 -17.93 32.06 20.22
CA VAL A 4 -16.93 32.35 21.26
C VAL A 4 -17.57 33.22 22.34
N PHE A 5 -17.38 32.86 23.60
CA PHE A 5 -17.82 33.65 24.74
C PHE A 5 -16.68 34.54 25.21
N VAL A 6 -16.97 35.83 25.42
CA VAL A 6 -15.99 36.83 25.85
C VAL A 6 -16.41 37.49 27.15
N ALA A 7 -15.44 37.79 28.03
CA ALA A 7 -15.63 38.57 29.22
C ALA A 7 -15.81 40.07 28.88
N LYS A 8 -16.19 40.88 29.88
CA LYS A 8 -16.44 42.34 29.70
C LYS A 8 -15.20 43.11 29.23
N ASP A 9 -14.01 42.58 29.48
CA ASP A 9 -12.72 43.13 29.04
C ASP A 9 -12.30 42.62 27.65
N GLY A 10 -13.11 41.78 27.00
CA GLY A 10 -12.84 41.19 25.69
C GLY A 10 -12.07 39.88 25.72
N THR A 11 -11.67 39.37 26.89
CA THR A 11 -10.95 38.09 27.03
C THR A 11 -11.85 36.92 26.63
N ALA A 12 -11.38 36.01 25.78
CA ALA A 12 -12.11 34.79 25.45
C ALA A 12 -12.14 33.84 26.65
N ILE A 13 -13.35 33.48 27.10
CA ILE A 13 -13.59 32.67 28.30
C ILE A 13 -14.18 31.29 27.98
N GLY A 14 -14.43 30.99 26.70
CA GLY A 14 -14.92 29.69 26.24
C GLY A 14 -15.53 29.75 24.85
N GLY A 15 -16.12 28.65 24.40
CA GLY A 15 -16.81 28.61 23.12
C GLY A 15 -17.51 27.28 22.83
N VAL A 16 -18.30 27.26 21.77
CA VAL A 16 -18.97 26.06 21.24
C VAL A 16 -18.59 25.88 19.78
N VAL A 17 -18.12 24.68 19.43
CA VAL A 17 -17.79 24.30 18.06
C VAL A 17 -18.70 23.14 17.63
N ARG A 18 -19.42 23.33 16.53
CA ARG A 18 -20.16 22.25 15.86
C ARG A 18 -19.27 21.59 14.81
N ILE A 19 -19.14 20.27 14.87
CA ILE A 19 -18.39 19.46 13.91
C ILE A 19 -19.34 19.11 12.76
N GLN A 20 -18.94 19.36 11.51
CA GLN A 20 -19.83 19.20 10.34
C GLN A 20 -20.21 17.74 10.06
N ASP A 21 -19.31 16.79 10.37
CA ASP A 21 -19.47 15.37 10.02
C ASP A 21 -19.59 14.45 11.25
N ALA A 22 -19.90 15.01 12.42
CA ALA A 22 -20.09 14.23 13.65
C ALA A 22 -21.27 14.77 14.47
N PRO A 23 -22.14 13.89 15.00
CA PRO A 23 -23.23 14.32 15.88
C PRO A 23 -22.65 14.85 17.20
N GLY A 24 -23.01 16.08 17.57
CA GLY A 24 -22.67 16.68 18.85
C GLY A 24 -22.12 18.10 18.79
N SER A 25 -21.72 18.62 19.94
CA SER A 25 -21.08 19.94 20.07
C SER A 25 -19.87 19.81 20.98
N LEU A 26 -18.74 20.41 20.58
CA LEU A 26 -17.57 20.55 21.42
C LEU A 26 -17.71 21.85 22.24
N VAL A 27 -17.68 21.73 23.56
CA VAL A 27 -17.74 22.86 24.48
C VAL A 27 -16.35 23.13 25.03
N LEU A 28 -15.86 24.35 24.83
CA LEU A 28 -14.60 24.83 25.37
C LEU A 28 -14.89 25.61 26.65
N LEU A 29 -14.37 25.11 27.76
CA LEU A 29 -14.52 25.69 29.09
C LEU A 29 -13.19 26.32 29.53
N PRO A 30 -13.24 27.38 30.37
CA PRO A 30 -12.02 27.90 30.99
C PRO A 30 -11.46 26.88 31.98
N TYR A 31 -10.16 26.97 32.26
CA TYR A 31 -9.55 26.16 33.31
C TYR A 31 -10.12 26.54 34.67
N PHE A 32 -10.57 25.53 35.42
CA PHE A 32 -11.01 25.69 36.81
C PHE A 32 -9.94 25.11 37.73
N ASP A 33 -9.33 25.96 38.54
CA ASP A 33 -8.38 25.53 39.56
C ASP A 33 -9.12 25.08 40.82
N PHE A 34 -9.32 23.76 40.95
CA PHE A 34 -9.97 23.16 42.12
C PHE A 34 -9.01 22.93 43.29
N GLU A 35 -7.73 23.23 43.12
CA GLU A 35 -6.69 23.12 44.15
C GLU A 35 -6.31 24.49 44.74
N ALA A 36 -7.09 25.53 44.40
CA ALA A 36 -6.85 26.89 44.84
C ALA A 36 -6.77 27.02 46.37
N GLU A 37 -5.94 27.94 46.84
CA GLU A 37 -5.72 28.17 48.27
C GLU A 37 -7.05 28.43 49.03
N GLY A 38 -7.27 27.66 50.09
CA GLY A 38 -8.50 27.69 50.89
C GLY A 38 -9.63 26.78 50.38
N PHE A 39 -9.39 25.90 49.40
CA PHE A 39 -10.35 24.88 48.98
C PHE A 39 -10.19 23.56 49.74
N LEU A 40 -9.04 23.34 50.37
CA LEU A 40 -8.79 22.19 51.25
C LEU A 40 -8.74 22.64 52.70
N GLU A 41 -9.36 21.87 53.58
CA GLU A 41 -9.27 22.00 55.03
C GLU A 41 -9.04 20.61 55.65
N VAL A 42 -8.39 20.56 56.83
CA VAL A 42 -8.15 19.30 57.52
C VAL A 42 -9.35 19.00 58.40
N SER A 43 -9.96 17.83 58.23
CA SER A 43 -11.08 17.34 59.03
C SER A 43 -10.64 17.03 60.47
N ASP A 44 -11.62 16.85 61.36
CA ASP A 44 -11.37 16.46 62.76
C ASP A 44 -10.62 15.11 62.88
N ASP A 45 -10.71 14.26 61.85
CA ASP A 45 -10.04 12.97 61.74
C ASP A 45 -8.64 13.06 61.10
N GLY A 46 -8.17 14.28 60.78
CA GLY A 46 -6.85 14.53 60.21
C GLY A 46 -6.75 14.35 58.70
N GLU A 47 -7.87 14.19 57.99
CA GLU A 47 -7.90 14.02 56.54
C GLU A 47 -8.12 15.35 55.81
N GLU A 48 -7.47 15.55 54.66
CA GLU A 48 -7.76 16.72 53.80
C GLU A 48 -9.10 16.54 53.10
N VAL A 49 -10.03 17.47 53.36
CA VAL A 49 -11.37 17.50 52.79
C VAL A 49 -11.65 18.83 52.12
N TRP A 50 -12.65 18.85 51.24
CA TRP A 50 -13.08 20.09 50.60
C TRP A 50 -13.75 21.03 51.58
N SER A 51 -13.28 22.27 51.59
CA SER A 51 -13.86 23.31 52.43
C SER A 51 -15.29 23.67 51.99
N THR A 52 -16.04 24.28 52.89
CA THR A 52 -17.38 24.81 52.56
C THR A 52 -17.35 25.78 51.36
N LYS A 53 -16.23 26.48 51.15
CA LYS A 53 -16.01 27.36 49.99
C LYS A 53 -15.85 26.54 48.71
N ALA A 54 -15.05 25.47 48.73
CA ALA A 54 -14.88 24.56 47.60
C ALA A 54 -16.20 23.91 47.18
N LEU A 55 -17.00 23.42 48.14
CA LEU A 55 -18.31 22.83 47.88
C LEU A 55 -19.30 23.81 47.24
N LYS A 56 -19.29 25.09 47.64
CA LYS A 56 -20.14 26.12 47.01
C LYS A 56 -19.73 26.38 45.56
N VAL A 57 -18.43 26.48 45.31
CA VAL A 57 -17.90 26.73 43.96
C VAL A 57 -18.15 25.53 43.05
N SER A 58 -17.93 24.31 43.53
CA SER A 58 -18.16 23.10 42.75
C SER A 58 -19.63 22.91 42.37
N HIS A 59 -20.57 23.14 43.31
CA HIS A 59 -22.00 23.13 42.99
C HIS A 59 -22.38 24.20 41.95
N ALA A 60 -21.79 25.40 42.03
CA ALA A 60 -22.02 26.43 41.02
C ALA A 60 -21.50 25.99 39.64
N VAL A 61 -20.29 25.42 39.56
CA VAL A 61 -19.72 24.90 38.30
C VAL A 61 -20.60 23.79 37.71
N VAL A 62 -21.01 22.80 38.52
CA VAL A 62 -21.90 21.72 38.08
C VAL A 62 -23.23 22.29 37.57
N GLY A 63 -23.81 23.27 38.27
CA GLY A 63 -25.02 23.95 37.82
C GLY A 63 -24.87 24.64 36.46
N GLN A 64 -23.71 25.26 36.19
CA GLN A 64 -23.41 25.86 34.89
C GLN A 64 -23.23 24.80 33.80
N LEU A 65 -22.56 23.68 34.07
CA LEU A 65 -22.43 22.57 33.12
C LEU A 65 -23.80 21.98 32.73
N VAL A 66 -24.69 21.80 33.70
CA VAL A 66 -26.08 21.36 33.47
C VAL A 66 -26.86 22.39 32.65
N SER A 67 -26.65 23.68 32.89
CA SER A 67 -27.26 24.76 32.11
C SER A 67 -26.77 24.77 30.65
N ILE A 68 -25.47 24.57 30.44
CA ILE A 68 -24.86 24.46 29.12
C ILE A 68 -25.39 23.22 28.38
N ASP A 69 -25.49 22.06 29.03
CA ASP A 69 -26.09 20.85 28.46
C ASP A 69 -27.53 21.11 28.00
N ARG A 70 -28.36 21.74 28.85
CA ARG A 70 -29.74 22.13 28.49
C ARG A 70 -29.78 23.12 27.33
N MET A 71 -28.89 24.11 27.30
CA MET A 71 -28.83 25.13 26.25
C MET A 71 -28.38 24.53 24.91
N LEU A 72 -27.41 23.63 24.91
CA LEU A 72 -26.94 22.96 23.70
C LEU A 72 -27.99 22.02 23.14
N LYS A 73 -28.69 21.28 24.02
CA LYS A 73 -29.91 20.53 23.67
C LYS A 73 -31.00 21.47 23.14
N GLY A 74 -31.13 22.68 23.69
CA GLY A 74 -32.10 23.69 23.28
C GLY A 74 -31.75 24.48 22.01
N SER A 75 -30.53 24.34 21.48
CA SER A 75 -30.12 24.99 20.21
C SER A 75 -30.57 24.25 18.95
N MET A 76 -31.37 23.20 19.13
CA MET A 76 -32.42 22.78 18.22
C MET A 76 -33.73 22.99 18.99
N GLU A 77 -34.59 23.92 18.59
CA GLU A 77 -36.01 23.92 19.00
C GLU A 77 -36.73 22.73 18.32
N LEU A 78 -36.21 21.53 18.53
CA LEU A 78 -36.82 20.28 18.13
C LEU A 78 -36.83 19.44 19.39
N SER A 79 -38.02 19.31 19.98
CA SER A 79 -38.24 18.27 20.97
C SER A 79 -37.85 16.93 20.33
N PRO A 80 -37.08 16.07 21.02
CA PRO A 80 -36.83 14.74 20.51
C PRO A 80 -38.18 14.06 20.23
N PRO A 81 -38.33 13.35 19.10
CA PRO A 81 -39.57 12.68 18.77
C PRO A 81 -39.97 11.78 19.95
N PRO A 82 -41.18 11.93 20.51
CA PRO A 82 -41.68 10.99 21.50
C PRO A 82 -41.74 9.57 20.91
N ASP A 83 -41.53 8.55 21.73
CA ASP A 83 -41.46 7.15 21.27
C ASP A 83 -42.70 6.71 20.48
N TRP A 84 -43.86 7.30 20.78
CA TRP A 84 -45.14 7.00 20.11
C TRP A 84 -45.30 7.65 18.73
N ILE A 85 -44.41 8.55 18.29
CA ILE A 85 -44.59 9.25 17.00
C ILE A 85 -44.57 8.29 15.81
N GLY A 86 -43.91 7.13 15.96
CA GLY A 86 -43.89 6.06 14.97
C GLY A 86 -45.23 5.32 14.81
N GLU A 87 -46.19 5.54 15.71
CA GLU A 87 -47.54 4.98 15.63
C GLU A 87 -48.47 5.78 14.69
N TYR A 88 -48.03 6.96 14.25
CA TYR A 88 -48.78 7.84 13.35
C TYR A 88 -48.30 7.68 11.91
N GLU A 89 -49.25 7.74 10.96
CA GLU A 89 -48.93 7.69 9.53
C GLU A 89 -48.04 8.87 9.12
N LYS A 90 -46.98 8.56 8.38
CA LYS A 90 -46.09 9.55 7.78
C LYS A 90 -46.61 9.96 6.40
N PRO A 91 -46.29 11.17 5.90
CA PRO A 91 -46.59 11.52 4.52
C PRO A 91 -45.96 10.53 3.52
N ASN A 92 -46.76 9.96 2.61
CA ASN A 92 -46.29 8.99 1.61
C ASN A 92 -45.12 9.50 0.73
N ALA A 93 -44.99 10.83 0.57
CA ALA A 93 -43.86 11.43 -0.16
C ALA A 93 -42.49 11.15 0.49
N ILE A 94 -42.46 10.77 1.78
CA ILE A 94 -41.22 10.37 2.47
C ILE A 94 -40.71 9.05 1.92
N ASP A 95 -41.60 8.08 1.65
CA ASP A 95 -41.21 6.79 1.09
C ASP A 95 -40.61 6.94 -0.31
N ASP A 96 -41.16 7.85 -1.12
CA ASP A 96 -40.60 8.20 -2.44
C ASP A 96 -39.18 8.79 -2.31
N ILE A 97 -38.98 9.70 -1.35
CA ILE A 97 -37.68 10.33 -1.08
C ILE A 97 -36.67 9.30 -0.56
N ASP A 98 -37.06 8.45 0.39
CA ASP A 98 -36.22 7.38 0.93
C ASP A 98 -35.82 6.39 -0.18
N GLY A 99 -36.73 6.10 -1.12
CA GLY A 99 -36.42 5.30 -2.31
C GLY A 99 -35.38 5.96 -3.22
N VAL A 100 -35.45 7.28 -3.42
CA VAL A 100 -34.42 8.02 -4.18
C VAL A 100 -33.08 8.01 -3.45
N ILE A 101 -33.05 8.23 -2.13
CA ILE A 101 -31.84 8.17 -1.31
C ILE A 101 -31.21 6.79 -1.40
N ALA A 102 -31.99 5.73 -1.19
CA ALA A 102 -31.52 4.35 -1.32
C ALA A 102 -30.95 4.05 -2.72
N GLY A 103 -31.55 4.61 -3.78
CA GLY A 103 -31.02 4.49 -5.14
C GLY A 103 -29.70 5.23 -5.37
N ILE A 104 -29.53 6.41 -4.75
CA ILE A 104 -28.26 7.17 -4.78
C ILE A 104 -27.18 6.40 -4.01
N ASP A 105 -27.49 5.91 -2.82
CA ASP A 105 -26.56 5.16 -1.98
C ASP A 105 -26.09 3.88 -2.67
N ALA A 106 -27.01 3.11 -3.27
CA ALA A 106 -26.66 1.94 -4.06
C ALA A 106 -25.70 2.25 -5.22
N ARG A 107 -25.86 3.42 -5.85
CA ARG A 107 -24.98 3.88 -6.93
C ARG A 107 -23.62 4.36 -6.42
N LEU A 108 -23.56 4.97 -5.23
CA LEU A 108 -22.30 5.32 -4.57
C LEU A 108 -21.49 4.06 -4.25
N ASP A 109 -22.15 3.01 -3.75
CA ASP A 109 -21.51 1.72 -3.47
C ASP A 109 -20.97 1.06 -4.74
N GLU A 110 -21.75 1.06 -5.83
CA GLU A 110 -21.29 0.55 -7.13
C GLU A 110 -20.06 1.31 -7.64
N LEU A 111 -20.10 2.65 -7.60
CA LEU A 111 -18.99 3.50 -8.03
C LEU A 111 -17.74 3.31 -7.16
N ALA A 112 -17.91 3.11 -5.85
CA ALA A 112 -16.80 2.79 -4.95
C ALA A 112 -16.14 1.45 -5.33
N GLY A 113 -16.95 0.42 -5.62
CA GLY A 113 -16.45 -0.86 -6.11
C GLY A 113 -15.68 -0.75 -7.43
N GLN A 114 -16.19 0.03 -8.38
CA GLN A 114 -15.51 0.31 -9.65
C GLN A 114 -14.17 1.04 -9.44
N ARG A 115 -14.15 2.06 -8.55
CA ARG A 115 -12.93 2.79 -8.20
C ARG A 115 -11.88 1.87 -7.61
N ASP A 116 -12.26 0.99 -6.69
CA ASP A 116 -11.34 0.08 -6.03
C ASP A 116 -10.75 -0.93 -7.03
N GLU A 117 -11.54 -1.38 -8.00
CA GLU A 117 -11.05 -2.21 -9.10
C GLU A 117 -10.03 -1.46 -9.97
N GLN A 118 -10.31 -0.22 -10.35
CA GLN A 118 -9.37 0.62 -11.11
C GLN A 118 -8.07 0.89 -10.33
N LEU A 119 -8.16 1.07 -9.00
CA LEU A 119 -6.98 1.21 -8.15
C LEU A 119 -6.13 -0.07 -8.10
N ARG A 120 -6.76 -1.25 -8.01
CA ARG A 120 -6.07 -2.54 -8.09
C ARG A 120 -5.37 -2.73 -9.43
N GLN A 121 -6.05 -2.44 -10.53
CA GLN A 121 -5.47 -2.53 -11.88
C GLN A 121 -4.27 -1.59 -12.03
N LYS A 122 -4.42 -0.34 -11.60
CA LYS A 122 -3.33 0.64 -11.58
C LYS A 122 -2.14 0.17 -10.75
N ALA A 123 -2.37 -0.33 -9.54
CA ALA A 123 -1.31 -0.86 -8.69
C ALA A 123 -0.58 -2.02 -9.38
N GLY A 124 -1.33 -2.94 -10.01
CA GLY A 124 -0.78 -4.05 -10.78
C GLY A 124 0.12 -3.61 -11.95
N ILE A 125 -0.22 -2.53 -12.65
CA ILE A 125 0.62 -1.96 -13.70
C ILE A 125 1.86 -1.27 -13.12
N LEU A 126 1.74 -0.59 -11.98
CA LEU A 126 2.87 0.08 -11.35
C LEU A 126 3.92 -0.91 -10.80
N GLU A 127 3.55 -2.14 -10.46
CA GLU A 127 4.49 -3.17 -10.04
C GLU A 127 5.56 -3.50 -11.09
N TYR A 128 5.33 -3.22 -12.39
CA TYR A 128 6.40 -3.37 -13.38
C TYR A 128 7.58 -2.42 -13.10
N SER A 129 7.33 -1.26 -12.48
CA SER A 129 8.39 -0.32 -12.09
C SER A 129 9.35 -0.90 -11.04
N TYR A 130 8.97 -1.98 -10.35
CA TYR A 130 9.83 -2.65 -9.37
C TYR A 130 11.08 -3.24 -10.03
N LEU A 131 11.01 -3.59 -11.32
CA LEU A 131 12.18 -3.96 -12.13
C LEU A 131 13.27 -2.88 -12.12
N LEU A 132 12.90 -1.63 -11.89
CA LEU A 132 13.87 -0.53 -11.84
C LEU A 132 14.60 -0.49 -10.51
N TYR A 133 13.96 -0.73 -9.37
CA TYR A 133 14.55 -0.34 -8.07
C TYR A 133 14.43 -1.37 -6.95
N GLU A 134 13.65 -2.44 -7.11
CA GLU A 134 13.46 -3.43 -6.05
C GLU A 134 14.58 -4.47 -5.98
N SER A 135 14.59 -5.22 -4.87
CA SER A 135 15.41 -6.42 -4.64
C SER A 135 14.58 -7.51 -3.92
N GLY A 136 15.06 -8.76 -3.93
CA GLY A 136 14.37 -9.89 -3.28
C GLY A 136 13.00 -10.20 -3.87
N LYS A 137 12.06 -10.66 -3.04
CA LYS A 137 10.73 -11.12 -3.49
C LYS A 137 9.94 -10.10 -4.34
N PRO A 138 9.94 -8.79 -4.05
CA PRO A 138 9.33 -7.80 -4.95
C PRO A 138 9.95 -7.76 -6.35
N LEU A 139 11.28 -7.88 -6.46
CA LEU A 139 11.98 -7.95 -7.74
C LEU A 139 11.62 -9.24 -8.48
N GLU A 140 11.70 -10.38 -7.80
CA GLU A 140 11.32 -11.70 -8.34
C GLU A 140 9.93 -11.64 -8.99
N ARG A 141 8.92 -11.16 -8.24
CA ARG A 141 7.53 -11.06 -8.74
C ARG A 141 7.42 -10.18 -9.97
N SER A 142 8.15 -9.06 -10.02
CA SER A 142 8.13 -8.15 -11.17
C SER A 142 8.78 -8.75 -12.42
N ILE A 143 9.84 -9.56 -12.24
CA ILE A 143 10.46 -10.35 -13.32
C ILE A 143 9.45 -11.36 -13.86
N GLU A 144 8.79 -12.12 -12.98
CA GLU A 144 7.78 -13.09 -13.42
C GLU A 144 6.64 -12.42 -14.20
N LYS A 145 6.15 -11.26 -13.77
CA LYS A 145 5.11 -10.51 -14.49
C LYS A 145 5.57 -10.12 -15.90
N ALA A 146 6.80 -9.61 -16.04
CA ALA A 146 7.34 -9.24 -17.34
C ALA A 146 7.59 -10.46 -18.25
N LEU A 147 8.05 -11.57 -17.70
CA LEU A 147 8.20 -12.81 -18.45
C LEU A 147 6.84 -13.38 -18.90
N ARG A 148 5.81 -13.34 -18.05
CA ARG A 148 4.44 -13.73 -18.44
C ARG A 148 3.89 -12.82 -19.54
N LEU A 149 4.22 -11.52 -19.52
CA LEU A 149 3.87 -10.60 -20.60
C LEU A 149 4.56 -10.99 -21.93
N LEU A 150 5.77 -11.54 -21.89
CA LEU A 150 6.44 -12.14 -23.05
C LEU A 150 5.85 -13.49 -23.48
N GLY A 151 4.90 -14.04 -22.74
CA GLY A 151 4.25 -15.33 -23.03
C GLY A 151 4.93 -16.54 -22.40
N TYR A 152 5.90 -16.34 -21.51
CA TYR A 152 6.50 -17.44 -20.75
C TYR A 152 5.55 -17.96 -19.66
N THR A 153 5.60 -19.25 -19.41
CA THR A 153 5.12 -19.82 -18.14
C THR A 153 6.22 -19.66 -17.11
N VAL A 154 5.89 -19.13 -15.93
CA VAL A 154 6.87 -18.90 -14.85
C VAL A 154 6.29 -19.35 -13.52
N GLU A 155 7.05 -20.17 -12.80
CA GLU A 155 6.70 -20.70 -11.49
C GLU A 155 7.92 -20.65 -10.56
N ALA A 156 7.70 -20.37 -9.28
CA ALA A 156 8.72 -20.58 -8.26
C ALA A 156 8.69 -22.05 -7.81
N LEU A 157 9.85 -22.67 -7.61
CA LEU A 157 9.94 -24.06 -7.16
C LEU A 157 10.50 -24.13 -5.75
N ARG A 158 9.81 -24.88 -4.88
CA ARG A 158 10.30 -25.19 -3.53
C ARG A 158 10.08 -26.66 -3.21
N ILE A 159 11.16 -27.44 -3.15
CA ILE A 159 11.13 -28.87 -2.82
C ILE A 159 12.17 -29.13 -1.73
N GLY A 160 11.71 -29.34 -0.49
CA GLY A 160 12.62 -29.47 0.64
C GLY A 160 13.47 -28.20 0.80
N ASP A 161 14.79 -28.36 0.67
CA ASP A 161 15.77 -27.27 0.76
C ASP A 161 16.06 -26.58 -0.60
N LEU A 162 15.61 -27.16 -1.72
CA LEU A 162 15.75 -26.55 -3.04
C LEU A 162 14.75 -25.40 -3.18
N GLU A 163 15.27 -24.19 -3.38
CA GLU A 163 14.51 -22.99 -3.73
C GLU A 163 15.05 -22.42 -5.05
N ILE A 164 14.22 -22.44 -6.09
CA ILE A 164 14.49 -21.84 -7.39
C ILE A 164 13.57 -20.63 -7.55
N ASP A 165 14.15 -19.44 -7.72
CA ASP A 165 13.39 -18.20 -7.90
C ASP A 165 12.44 -18.31 -9.10
N HIS A 166 12.95 -18.76 -10.25
CA HIS A 166 12.19 -18.83 -11.49
C HIS A 166 12.45 -20.11 -12.29
N VAL A 167 11.44 -20.97 -12.39
CA VAL A 167 11.34 -22.01 -13.41
C VAL A 167 10.53 -21.46 -14.57
N ILE A 168 11.17 -21.33 -15.73
CA ILE A 168 10.64 -20.62 -16.89
C ILE A 168 10.51 -21.59 -18.07
N VAL A 169 9.36 -21.59 -18.74
CA VAL A 169 9.12 -22.39 -19.94
C VAL A 169 8.64 -21.48 -21.07
N SER A 170 9.39 -21.52 -22.18
CA SER A 170 9.03 -20.83 -23.43
C SER A 170 7.79 -21.45 -24.08
N PRO A 171 7.00 -20.69 -24.85
CA PRO A 171 5.98 -21.25 -25.73
C PRO A 171 6.50 -22.35 -26.67
N THR A 172 7.80 -22.35 -26.99
CA THR A 172 8.46 -23.38 -27.80
C THR A 172 8.86 -24.63 -27.00
N GLY A 173 8.66 -24.64 -25.69
CA GLY A 173 9.04 -25.70 -24.77
C GLY A 173 10.44 -25.56 -24.18
N MET A 174 11.23 -24.55 -24.58
CA MET A 174 12.56 -24.31 -24.00
C MET A 174 12.47 -24.04 -22.50
N ARG A 175 13.17 -24.85 -21.71
CA ARG A 175 13.23 -24.74 -20.26
C ARG A 175 14.40 -23.86 -19.83
N MET A 176 14.14 -22.96 -18.90
CA MET A 176 15.10 -22.03 -18.33
C MET A 176 14.97 -21.97 -16.82
N ILE A 177 16.08 -21.68 -16.15
CA ILE A 177 16.12 -21.40 -14.72
C ILE A 177 16.68 -20.00 -14.52
N GLY A 178 15.97 -19.20 -13.74
CA GLY A 178 16.31 -17.82 -13.44
C GLY A 178 16.66 -17.62 -11.98
N GLU A 179 17.74 -16.87 -11.73
CA GLU A 179 18.08 -16.29 -10.42
C GLU A 179 17.98 -14.77 -10.51
N SER A 180 17.54 -14.13 -9.42
CA SER A 180 17.43 -12.67 -9.35
C SER A 180 18.33 -12.07 -8.27
N GLU A 181 18.92 -10.91 -8.56
CA GLU A 181 19.67 -10.15 -7.57
C GLU A 181 19.52 -8.64 -7.77
N GLY A 182 19.20 -7.93 -6.70
CA GLY A 182 19.22 -6.47 -6.66
C GLY A 182 20.26 -5.97 -5.66
N LYS A 183 21.06 -4.99 -6.06
CA LYS A 183 22.09 -4.36 -5.19
C LYS A 183 22.00 -2.84 -5.22
N ASP A 184 22.14 -2.25 -4.04
CA ASP A 184 21.98 -0.81 -3.83
C ASP A 184 23.00 0.04 -4.60
N SER A 185 24.29 -0.28 -4.41
CA SER A 185 25.42 0.57 -4.84
C SER A 185 26.56 -0.21 -5.51
N SER A 186 26.33 -1.46 -5.89
CA SER A 186 27.35 -2.29 -6.53
C SER A 186 26.76 -3.18 -7.62
N ALA A 187 27.66 -3.73 -8.43
CA ALA A 187 27.34 -4.73 -9.45
C ALA A 187 27.03 -6.09 -8.81
N ILE A 188 26.20 -6.86 -9.52
CA ILE A 188 25.84 -8.24 -9.21
C ILE A 188 27.09 -9.12 -9.29
N ASP A 189 27.41 -9.79 -8.20
CA ASP A 189 28.64 -10.57 -8.09
C ASP A 189 28.40 -12.05 -8.46
N ILE A 190 29.44 -12.87 -8.29
CA ILE A 190 29.43 -14.27 -8.71
C ILE A 190 28.59 -15.17 -7.78
N SER A 191 28.22 -14.73 -6.57
CA SER A 191 27.54 -15.57 -5.58
C SER A 191 26.23 -16.14 -6.12
N LYS A 192 25.41 -15.31 -6.76
CA LYS A 192 24.17 -15.71 -7.39
C LYS A 192 24.34 -16.61 -8.61
N PHE A 193 25.45 -16.49 -9.32
CA PHE A 193 25.81 -17.43 -10.38
C PHE A 193 26.05 -18.85 -9.87
N ARG A 194 26.65 -18.99 -8.69
CA ARG A 194 26.88 -20.31 -8.08
C ARG A 194 25.56 -20.95 -7.69
N GLN A 195 24.62 -20.17 -7.15
CA GLN A 195 23.27 -20.64 -6.85
C GLN A 195 22.56 -21.07 -8.13
N LEU A 196 22.65 -20.28 -9.20
CA LEU A 196 22.10 -20.63 -10.52
C LEU A 196 22.66 -21.96 -11.06
N GLU A 197 23.97 -22.17 -10.99
CA GLU A 197 24.62 -23.41 -11.44
C GLU A 197 24.14 -24.62 -10.62
N SER A 198 24.02 -24.48 -9.29
CA SER A 198 23.46 -25.54 -8.42
C SER A 198 22.02 -25.86 -8.81
N ASN A 199 21.18 -24.82 -8.95
CA ASN A 199 19.76 -24.95 -9.27
C ASN A 199 19.53 -25.62 -10.63
N ILE A 200 20.38 -25.34 -11.63
CA ILE A 200 20.34 -26.03 -12.93
C ILE A 200 20.70 -27.52 -12.80
N GLY A 201 21.73 -27.84 -12.01
CA GLY A 201 22.13 -29.22 -11.76
C GLY A 201 21.03 -30.01 -11.04
N GLU A 202 20.50 -29.45 -9.95
CA GLU A 202 19.44 -30.06 -9.16
C GLU A 202 18.14 -30.22 -9.95
N ASP A 203 17.79 -29.27 -10.81
CA ASP A 203 16.63 -29.42 -11.70
C ASP A 203 16.85 -30.53 -12.75
N PHE A 204 18.07 -30.67 -13.27
CA PHE A 204 18.42 -31.69 -14.25
C PHE A 204 18.46 -33.11 -13.66
N GLU A 205 18.73 -33.26 -12.37
CA GLU A 205 18.69 -34.56 -11.68
C GLU A 205 17.27 -35.13 -11.53
N ARG A 206 16.24 -34.31 -11.79
CA ARG A 206 14.84 -34.74 -11.71
C ARG A 206 14.48 -35.64 -12.90
N GLY A 207 13.80 -36.75 -12.62
CA GLY A 207 13.52 -37.79 -13.62
C GLY A 207 12.66 -37.34 -14.81
N GLU A 208 11.92 -36.25 -14.68
CA GLU A 208 11.11 -35.64 -15.74
C GLU A 208 11.88 -34.66 -16.65
N VAL A 209 13.13 -34.32 -16.32
CA VAL A 209 13.95 -33.35 -17.07
C VAL A 209 15.01 -34.10 -17.89
N ASN A 210 14.95 -33.95 -19.22
CA ASN A 210 15.84 -34.70 -20.14
C ASN A 210 17.08 -33.91 -20.59
N GLU A 211 17.04 -32.58 -20.50
CA GLU A 211 18.13 -31.68 -20.89
C GLU A 211 18.30 -30.59 -19.83
N PRO A 212 19.54 -30.14 -19.57
CA PRO A 212 19.79 -29.09 -18.59
C PRO A 212 19.13 -27.78 -19.04
N ALA A 213 18.43 -27.12 -18.12
CA ALA A 213 17.78 -25.85 -18.39
C ALA A 213 18.82 -24.76 -18.72
N LYS A 214 18.44 -23.82 -19.60
CA LYS A 214 19.26 -22.64 -19.85
C LYS A 214 19.23 -21.70 -18.64
N GLY A 215 20.39 -21.27 -18.16
CA GLY A 215 20.51 -20.34 -17.04
C GLY A 215 20.27 -18.88 -17.44
N LEU A 216 19.48 -18.16 -16.63
CA LEU A 216 19.25 -16.72 -16.70
C LEU A 216 19.64 -16.08 -15.36
N LEU A 217 20.40 -14.98 -15.40
CA LEU A 217 20.63 -14.15 -14.21
C LEU A 217 20.05 -12.76 -14.44
N PHE A 218 19.06 -12.40 -13.62
CA PHE A 218 18.42 -11.10 -13.62
C PHE A 218 19.14 -10.18 -12.63
N GLY A 219 19.72 -9.11 -13.14
CA GLY A 219 20.49 -8.15 -12.34
C GLY A 219 19.83 -6.78 -12.27
N ASN A 220 19.66 -6.29 -11.05
CA ASN A 220 19.31 -4.90 -10.75
C ASN A 220 20.46 -4.26 -9.95
N GLY A 221 21.63 -4.11 -10.60
CA GLY A 221 22.81 -3.50 -9.99
C GLY A 221 22.68 -1.98 -9.93
N PHE A 222 23.22 -1.34 -8.89
CA PHE A 222 23.10 0.10 -8.65
C PHE A 222 21.64 0.59 -8.65
N ARG A 223 20.72 -0.19 -8.05
CA ARG A 223 19.26 0.01 -8.17
C ARG A 223 18.75 1.36 -7.68
N LEU A 224 19.51 2.03 -6.79
CA LEU A 224 19.16 3.36 -6.27
C LEU A 224 19.65 4.50 -7.17
N SER A 225 20.38 4.20 -8.24
CA SER A 225 20.73 5.15 -9.30
C SER A 225 19.74 5.07 -10.45
N ALA A 226 19.52 6.20 -11.14
CA ALA A 226 18.68 6.23 -12.33
C ALA A 226 19.23 5.27 -13.41
N PRO A 227 18.38 4.52 -14.14
CA PRO A 227 18.84 3.51 -15.10
C PRO A 227 19.88 4.01 -16.11
N THR A 228 19.69 5.23 -16.63
CA THR A 228 20.59 5.87 -17.60
C THR A 228 21.96 6.26 -17.04
N SER A 229 22.10 6.34 -15.71
CA SER A 229 23.34 6.70 -15.03
C SER A 229 24.00 5.51 -14.32
N ARG A 230 23.48 4.29 -14.48
CA ARG A 230 24.06 3.09 -13.86
C ARG A 230 25.37 2.71 -14.53
N ALA A 231 26.34 2.32 -13.72
CA ALA A 231 27.52 1.64 -14.20
C ALA A 231 27.17 0.21 -14.67
N GLU A 232 28.17 -0.51 -15.17
CA GLU A 232 28.04 -1.94 -15.52
C GLU A 232 27.45 -2.74 -14.35
N GLN A 233 26.30 -3.37 -14.56
CA GLN A 233 25.51 -3.99 -13.51
C GLN A 233 26.01 -5.38 -13.13
N PHE A 234 26.86 -6.00 -13.94
CA PHE A 234 27.44 -7.31 -13.65
C PHE A 234 28.96 -7.21 -13.47
N THR A 235 29.50 -7.85 -12.44
CA THR A 235 30.97 -7.86 -12.27
C THR A 235 31.65 -8.61 -13.42
N GLN A 236 32.93 -8.30 -13.68
CA GLN A 236 33.72 -9.03 -14.67
C GLN A 236 33.76 -10.55 -14.39
N LYS A 237 33.71 -10.96 -13.12
CA LYS A 237 33.64 -12.37 -12.72
C LYS A 237 32.31 -13.01 -13.13
N SER A 238 31.20 -12.30 -12.97
CA SER A 238 29.87 -12.73 -13.42
C SER A 238 29.82 -12.87 -14.94
N LEU A 239 30.34 -11.86 -15.67
CA LEU A 239 30.45 -11.89 -17.14
C LEU A 239 31.28 -13.07 -17.65
N THR A 240 32.43 -13.35 -17.03
CA THR A 240 33.28 -14.49 -17.40
C THR A 240 32.58 -15.83 -17.13
N ASN A 241 31.81 -15.96 -16.05
CA ASN A 241 31.06 -17.19 -15.77
C ASN A 241 29.88 -17.39 -16.70
N ALA A 242 29.15 -16.31 -17.04
CA ALA A 242 28.11 -16.34 -18.06
C ALA A 242 28.68 -16.95 -19.35
N LYS A 243 29.82 -16.44 -19.84
CA LYS A 243 30.51 -16.98 -21.04
C LYS A 243 30.85 -18.46 -20.92
N ARG A 244 31.36 -18.89 -19.76
CA ARG A 244 31.73 -20.30 -19.51
C ARG A 244 30.52 -21.23 -19.55
N LEU A 245 29.39 -20.80 -18.97
CA LEU A 245 28.19 -21.62 -18.77
C LEU A 245 27.13 -21.45 -19.86
N GLY A 246 27.31 -20.47 -20.75
CA GLY A 246 26.31 -20.12 -21.75
C GLY A 246 25.06 -19.41 -21.19
N SER A 247 25.05 -19.04 -19.91
CA SER A 247 23.92 -18.36 -19.28
C SER A 247 23.73 -16.94 -19.82
N ALA A 248 22.48 -16.50 -19.96
CA ALA A 248 22.17 -15.14 -20.37
C ALA A 248 22.02 -14.22 -19.15
N LEU A 249 22.47 -12.97 -19.29
CA LEU A 249 22.37 -11.94 -18.26
C LEU A 249 21.33 -10.92 -18.67
N ILE A 250 20.39 -10.59 -17.79
CA ILE A 250 19.31 -9.65 -18.10
C ILE A 250 19.38 -8.49 -17.12
N ARG A 251 19.55 -7.27 -17.64
CA ARG A 251 19.37 -6.04 -16.85
C ARG A 251 17.87 -5.84 -16.67
N THR A 252 17.40 -5.77 -15.44
CA THR A 252 15.97 -5.64 -15.15
C THR A 252 15.40 -4.32 -15.68
N ALA A 253 16.22 -3.28 -15.77
CA ALA A 253 15.85 -2.01 -16.41
C ALA A 253 15.55 -2.13 -17.92
N ASP A 254 16.24 -3.03 -18.63
CA ASP A 254 15.92 -3.27 -20.06
C ASP A 254 14.60 -4.03 -20.17
N LEU A 255 14.40 -5.02 -19.30
CA LEU A 255 13.14 -5.78 -19.22
C LEU A 255 11.95 -4.87 -18.87
N TYR A 256 12.15 -3.83 -18.05
CA TYR A 256 11.13 -2.81 -17.80
C TYR A 256 10.72 -2.09 -19.09
N THR A 257 11.69 -1.70 -19.92
CA THR A 257 11.42 -1.02 -21.19
C THR A 257 10.58 -1.90 -22.14
N VAL A 258 10.94 -3.18 -22.22
CA VAL A 258 10.15 -4.20 -22.94
C VAL A 258 8.73 -4.30 -22.39
N ALA A 259 8.59 -4.35 -21.06
CA ALA A 259 7.28 -4.46 -20.43
C ALA A 259 6.39 -3.24 -20.68
N VAL A 260 6.95 -2.03 -20.61
CA VAL A 260 6.22 -0.79 -20.90
C VAL A 260 5.73 -0.77 -22.34
N HIS A 261 6.57 -1.16 -23.31
CA HIS A 261 6.14 -1.22 -24.71
C HIS A 261 4.98 -2.18 -24.89
N LEU A 262 5.08 -3.42 -24.41
CA LEU A 262 4.05 -4.44 -24.57
C LEU A 262 2.76 -4.13 -23.80
N LEU A 263 2.81 -3.35 -22.72
CA LEU A 263 1.61 -2.85 -22.03
C LEU A 263 0.89 -1.78 -22.85
N ASN A 264 1.63 -0.95 -23.59
CA ASN A 264 1.07 0.08 -24.46
C ASN A 264 0.63 -0.47 -25.83
N HIS A 265 1.27 -1.55 -26.28
CA HIS A 265 1.07 -2.20 -27.58
C HIS A 265 0.88 -3.73 -27.41
N PRO A 266 -0.21 -4.17 -26.76
CA PRO A 266 -0.43 -5.59 -26.44
C PRO A 266 -0.55 -6.48 -27.68
N GLU A 267 -0.86 -5.91 -28.84
CA GLU A 267 -0.96 -6.58 -30.14
C GLU A 267 0.39 -6.79 -30.85
N ASP A 268 1.49 -6.22 -30.33
CA ASP A 268 2.81 -6.30 -30.96
C ASP A 268 3.50 -7.65 -30.72
N ASP A 269 2.94 -8.70 -31.33
CA ASP A 269 3.46 -10.06 -31.23
C ASP A 269 4.82 -10.22 -31.92
N THR A 270 5.14 -9.35 -32.88
CA THR A 270 6.44 -9.36 -33.57
C THR A 270 7.54 -8.92 -32.61
N PHE A 271 7.37 -7.79 -31.93
CA PHE A 271 8.30 -7.34 -30.90
C PHE A 271 8.40 -8.36 -29.77
N ARG A 272 7.25 -8.89 -29.30
CA ARG A 272 7.21 -9.94 -28.26
C ARG A 272 8.07 -11.15 -28.65
N ALA A 273 7.92 -11.64 -29.89
CA ALA A 273 8.69 -12.77 -30.40
C ALA A 273 10.20 -12.45 -30.52
N ALA A 274 10.55 -11.24 -30.98
CA ALA A 274 11.93 -10.80 -31.08
C ALA A 274 12.60 -10.65 -29.69
N CYS A 275 11.88 -10.16 -28.67
CA CYS A 275 12.37 -10.14 -27.30
C CYS A 275 12.61 -11.54 -26.73
N ARG A 276 11.71 -12.50 -27.03
CA ARG A 276 11.92 -13.90 -26.65
C ARG A 276 13.16 -14.48 -27.32
N ALA A 277 13.31 -14.27 -28.63
CA ALA A 277 14.48 -14.71 -29.38
C ALA A 277 15.76 -14.11 -28.77
N ALA A 278 15.76 -12.82 -28.41
CA ALA A 278 16.91 -12.18 -27.75
C ALA A 278 17.30 -12.90 -26.44
N ILE A 279 16.35 -13.29 -25.60
CA ILE A 279 16.62 -14.05 -24.37
C ILE A 279 17.13 -15.46 -24.70
N GLU A 280 16.47 -16.17 -25.63
CA GLU A 280 16.70 -17.57 -25.96
C GLU A 280 18.00 -17.80 -26.75
N GLU A 281 18.40 -16.86 -27.60
CA GLU A 281 19.59 -16.95 -28.44
C GLU A 281 20.85 -16.36 -27.78
N THR A 282 20.70 -15.51 -26.76
CA THR A 282 21.87 -14.95 -26.05
C THR A 282 22.62 -16.05 -25.30
N VAL A 283 23.89 -16.25 -25.63
CA VAL A 283 24.76 -17.22 -24.96
C VAL A 283 25.89 -16.47 -24.26
N GLY A 284 25.93 -16.57 -22.93
CA GLY A 284 27.06 -16.13 -22.13
C GLY A 284 27.33 -14.63 -22.11
N SER A 285 26.31 -13.81 -22.34
CA SER A 285 26.45 -12.35 -22.39
C SER A 285 25.18 -11.65 -21.93
N VAL A 286 25.22 -10.32 -21.89
CA VAL A 286 24.07 -9.49 -21.56
C VAL A 286 23.11 -9.47 -22.74
N VAL A 287 21.84 -9.82 -22.48
CA VAL A 287 20.76 -9.78 -23.46
C VAL A 287 20.60 -8.35 -23.94
N THR A 288 20.61 -8.17 -25.26
CA THR A 288 20.27 -6.92 -25.91
C THR A 288 18.90 -7.09 -26.53
N PHE A 289 17.89 -6.42 -25.98
CA PHE A 289 16.55 -6.44 -26.54
C PHE A 289 16.48 -5.60 -27.82
N PRO A 290 15.59 -5.95 -28.77
CA PRO A 290 15.32 -5.09 -29.92
C PRO A 290 14.75 -3.74 -29.46
N ASP A 291 14.98 -2.72 -30.27
CA ASP A 291 14.25 -1.46 -30.13
C ASP A 291 12.80 -1.66 -30.62
N PRO A 292 11.81 -1.09 -29.92
CA PRO A 292 10.41 -1.14 -30.33
C PRO A 292 10.10 -0.32 -31.59
#